data_AF-A0A969AFY5-F1
#
_entry.id   AF-A0A969AFY5-F1
#
_cell.length_a   1.000
_cell.length_b   1.000
_cell.length_c   1.000
_cell.angle_alpha   90.00
_cell.angle_beta   90.00
_cell.angle_gamma   90.00
#
_symmetry.space_group_name_H-M   'P 1'
#
loop_
_entity.id
_entity.type
_entity.pdbx_description
1 polymer ?
#
loop_
_entity_poly.entity_id
_entity_poly.type
_entity_poly.pdbx_seq_one_letter_code
_entity_poly.pdbx_strand_id
1 'polypeptide(L)'
;MKSGTSALFVLAGLLVLLAFAFLRLVPLDRAALTGAAIGATLGLLNIVLGVYATRSALRKGPAAALRTMLGGFFLRLLLLVGLVLWFQSEASVNEVAFALSFFAFFFVFLAVEVRMIQKPMNGSGSPA
;
A
#
# COMPACT_ATOMS: atom_id res chain seq x y z
N MET A 1 -3.51 -25.98 -2.67
CA MET A 1 -2.55 -24.86 -2.87
C MET A 1 -2.50 -24.03 -1.61
N LYS A 2 -1.31 -23.80 -1.01
CA LYS A 2 -1.19 -23.00 0.22
C LYS A 2 -1.57 -21.55 -0.09
N SER A 3 -2.58 -21.01 0.62
CA SER A 3 -3.14 -19.65 0.46
C SER A 3 -2.10 -18.51 0.33
N GLY A 4 -0.89 -18.69 0.89
CA GLY A 4 0.19 -17.72 0.79
C GLY A 4 0.82 -17.56 -0.62
N THR A 5 0.71 -18.57 -1.49
CA THR A 5 1.28 -18.52 -2.84
C THR A 5 0.38 -17.73 -3.81
N SER A 6 -0.94 -17.88 -3.70
CA SER A 6 -1.91 -17.12 -4.50
C SER A 6 -1.86 -15.61 -4.22
N ALA A 7 -1.68 -15.21 -2.96
CA ALA A 7 -1.56 -13.79 -2.61
C ALA A 7 -0.32 -13.11 -3.21
N LEU A 8 0.81 -13.84 -3.30
CA LEU A 8 2.02 -13.33 -3.97
C LEU A 8 1.81 -13.18 -5.47
N PHE A 9 1.17 -14.14 -6.13
CA PHE A 9 0.88 -14.05 -7.55
C PHE A 9 -0.08 -12.89 -7.87
N VAL A 10 -1.10 -12.69 -7.04
CA VAL A 10 -2.01 -11.53 -7.16
C VAL A 10 -1.23 -10.23 -7.01
N LEU A 11 -0.39 -10.10 -5.97
CA LEU A 11 0.44 -8.92 -5.77
C LEU A 11 1.36 -8.66 -6.97
N ALA A 12 2.08 -9.69 -7.43
CA ALA A 12 2.98 -9.57 -8.58
C ALA A 12 2.23 -9.15 -9.84
N GLY A 13 1.08 -9.77 -10.14
CA GLY A 13 0.24 -9.38 -11.26
C GLY A 13 -0.24 -7.93 -11.15
N LEU A 14 -0.63 -7.50 -9.96
CA LEU A 14 -1.10 -6.14 -9.71
C LEU A 14 0.03 -5.11 -9.87
N LEU A 15 1.23 -5.41 -9.39
CA LEU A 15 2.41 -4.57 -9.60
C LEU A 15 2.80 -4.47 -11.09
N VAL A 16 2.70 -5.57 -11.84
CA VAL A 16 2.93 -5.56 -13.30
C VAL A 16 1.88 -4.70 -14.00
N LEU A 17 0.60 -4.82 -13.63
CA LEU A 17 -0.47 -3.98 -14.18
C LEU A 17 -0.25 -2.50 -13.87
N LEU A 18 0.17 -2.15 -12.65
CA LEU A 18 0.50 -0.77 -12.28
C LEU A 18 1.70 -0.24 -13.06
N ALA A 19 2.75 -1.04 -13.24
CA ALA A 19 3.90 -0.67 -14.05
C ALA A 19 3.52 -0.44 -15.52
N PHE A 20 2.67 -1.31 -16.08
CA PHE A 20 2.15 -1.14 -17.44
C PHE A 20 1.29 0.11 -17.56
N ALA A 21 0.40 0.37 -16.59
CA ALA A 21 -0.41 1.58 -16.55
C ALA A 21 0.47 2.84 -16.48
N PHE A 22 1.53 2.82 -15.66
CA PHE A 22 2.48 3.93 -15.57
C PHE A 22 3.12 4.21 -16.93
N LEU A 23 3.65 3.19 -17.60
CA LEU A 23 4.28 3.34 -18.92
C LEU A 23 3.32 3.81 -20.02
N ARG A 24 2.01 3.57 -19.87
CA ARG A 24 1.00 3.95 -20.86
C ARG A 24 0.37 5.31 -20.61
N LEU A 25 0.19 5.70 -19.36
CA LEU A 25 -0.58 6.89 -18.96
C LEU A 25 0.31 8.07 -18.58
N VAL A 26 1.57 7.83 -18.23
CA VAL A 26 2.45 8.85 -17.68
C VAL A 26 3.53 9.22 -18.71
N PRO A 27 3.58 10.48 -19.17
CA PRO A 27 4.70 10.94 -19.98
C PRO A 27 5.98 10.93 -19.14
N LEU A 28 7.08 10.43 -19.69
CA LEU A 28 8.38 10.36 -19.00
C LEU A 28 9.06 11.75 -18.98
N ASP A 29 8.53 12.65 -18.17
CA ASP A 29 9.05 13.99 -17.94
C ASP A 29 9.47 14.23 -16.48
N ARG A 30 9.94 15.45 -16.18
CA ARG A 30 10.33 15.80 -14.81
C ARG A 30 9.15 15.80 -13.84
N ALA A 31 7.96 16.20 -14.27
CA ALA A 31 6.78 16.24 -13.40
C ALA A 31 6.34 14.82 -12.99
N ALA A 32 6.45 13.86 -13.92
CA ALA A 32 6.25 12.45 -13.68
C ALA A 32 7.28 11.86 -12.71
N LEU A 33 8.56 12.17 -12.89
CA LEU A 33 9.60 11.75 -11.96
C LEU A 33 9.37 12.31 -10.55
N THR A 34 9.02 13.59 -10.44
CA THR A 34 8.70 14.23 -9.16
C THR A 34 7.48 13.58 -8.51
N GLY A 35 6.39 13.41 -9.25
CA GLY A 35 5.18 12.73 -8.76
C GLY A 35 5.46 11.32 -8.30
N ALA A 36 6.16 10.52 -9.12
CA ALA A 36 6.53 9.16 -8.77
C ALA A 36 7.44 9.09 -7.53
N ALA A 37 8.41 10.01 -7.40
CA ALA A 37 9.31 10.08 -6.26
C ALA A 37 8.58 10.45 -4.96
N ILE A 38 7.67 11.44 -5.01
CA ILE A 38 6.81 11.79 -3.88
C ILE A 38 5.92 10.61 -3.50
N GLY A 39 5.29 9.96 -4.49
CA GLY A 39 4.43 8.79 -4.29
C GLY A 39 5.17 7.63 -3.65
N ALA A 40 6.40 7.36 -4.11
CA ALA A 40 7.26 6.33 -3.55
C ALA A 40 7.69 6.66 -2.12
N THR A 41 8.08 7.92 -1.86
CA THR A 41 8.51 8.37 -0.54
C THR A 41 7.37 8.26 0.48
N LEU A 42 6.19 8.77 0.14
CA LEU A 42 5.01 8.67 1.01
C LEU A 42 4.54 7.22 1.15
N GLY A 43 4.63 6.42 0.09
CA GLY A 43 4.33 4.99 0.12
C GLY A 43 5.25 4.22 1.08
N LEU A 44 6.55 4.50 1.06
CA LEU A 44 7.53 3.93 1.99
C LEU A 44 7.26 4.35 3.43
N LEU A 45 7.02 5.64 3.67
CA LEU A 45 6.64 6.13 5.01
C LEU A 45 5.38 5.44 5.51
N ASN A 46 4.39 5.25 4.64
CA ASN A 46 3.17 4.53 4.96
C ASN A 46 3.44 3.06 5.34
N ILE A 47 4.36 2.38 4.66
CA ILE A 47 4.79 1.02 5.05
C ILE A 47 5.39 1.03 6.46
N VAL A 48 6.33 1.91 6.73
CA VAL A 48 7.05 1.96 8.02
C VAL A 48 6.08 2.24 9.16
N LEU A 49 5.28 3.29 9.03
CA LEU A 49 4.29 3.70 10.04
C LEU A 49 3.20 2.64 10.20
N GLY A 50 2.71 2.08 9.09
CA GLY A 50 1.71 1.03 9.08
C GLY A 50 2.20 -0.22 9.82
N VAL A 51 3.39 -0.72 9.51
CA VAL A 51 3.96 -1.90 10.17
C VAL A 51 4.10 -1.67 11.67
N TYR A 52 4.57 -0.49 12.08
CA TYR A 52 4.68 -0.15 13.51
C TYR A 52 3.32 -0.14 14.20
N ALA A 53 2.32 0.50 13.58
CA ALA A 53 0.95 0.56 14.10
C ALA A 53 0.33 -0.84 14.19
N THR A 54 0.44 -1.68 13.16
CA THR A 54 -0.06 -3.05 13.16
C THR A 54 0.63 -3.90 14.23
N ARG A 55 1.96 -3.78 14.41
CA ARG A 55 2.67 -4.47 15.51
C ARG A 55 2.16 -4.07 16.88
N SER A 56 1.96 -2.77 17.10
CA SER A 56 1.41 -2.25 18.36
C SER A 56 -0.03 -2.75 18.60
N ALA A 57 -0.85 -2.78 17.55
CA ALA A 57 -2.21 -3.28 17.62
C ALA A 57 -2.29 -4.80 17.86
N LEU A 58 -1.38 -5.58 17.27
CA LEU A 58 -1.29 -7.03 17.49
C LEU A 58 -1.01 -7.38 18.96
N ARG A 59 -0.29 -6.54 19.71
CA ARG A 59 -0.11 -6.71 21.16
C ARG A 59 -1.41 -6.61 21.95
N LYS A 60 -2.42 -5.92 21.40
CA LYS A 60 -3.77 -5.78 21.98
C LYS A 60 -4.75 -6.86 21.49
N GLY A 61 -4.30 -7.75 20.59
CA GLY A 61 -5.08 -8.86 20.04
C GLY A 61 -5.40 -8.72 18.54
N PRO A 62 -5.83 -9.82 17.90
CA PRO A 62 -6.04 -9.88 16.44
C PRO A 62 -7.18 -8.98 15.95
N ALA A 63 -8.25 -8.83 16.75
CA ALA A 63 -9.38 -7.94 16.41
C ALA A 63 -8.97 -6.46 16.38
N ALA A 64 -8.09 -6.04 17.30
CA ALA A 64 -7.56 -4.68 17.31
C ALA A 64 -6.68 -4.42 16.08
N ALA A 65 -5.84 -5.39 15.69
CA ALA A 65 -5.03 -5.30 14.47
C ALA A 65 -5.88 -5.21 13.21
N LEU A 66 -6.95 -5.99 13.09
CA LEU A 66 -7.89 -5.91 11.96
C LEU A 66 -8.58 -4.55 11.89
N ARG A 67 -9.01 -4.00 13.02
CA ARG A 67 -9.61 -2.65 13.09
C ARG A 67 -8.61 -1.57 12.68
N THR A 68 -7.35 -1.67 13.12
CA THR A 68 -6.27 -0.77 12.71
C THR A 68 -5.98 -0.86 11.22
N MET A 69 -5.97 -2.08 10.66
CA MET A 69 -5.79 -2.30 9.22
C MET A 69 -6.91 -1.63 8.41
N LEU A 70 -8.18 -1.87 8.76
CA LEU A 70 -9.33 -1.29 8.06
C LEU A 70 -9.38 0.24 8.22
N GLY A 71 -9.18 0.76 9.42
CA GLY A 71 -9.14 2.21 9.66
C GLY A 71 -7.99 2.89 8.92
N GLY A 72 -6.81 2.27 8.95
CA GLY A 72 -5.65 2.76 8.21
C GLY A 72 -5.87 2.73 6.71
N PHE A 73 -6.55 1.72 6.17
CA PHE A 73 -6.91 1.63 4.76
C PHE A 73 -7.75 2.84 4.31
N PHE A 74 -8.85 3.14 5.02
CA PHE A 74 -9.70 4.29 4.70
C PHE A 74 -8.96 5.62 4.81
N LEU A 75 -8.18 5.81 5.88
CA LEU A 75 -7.41 7.04 6.08
C LEU A 75 -6.40 7.28 4.95
N ARG A 76 -5.70 6.23 4.51
CA ARG A 76 -4.74 6.30 3.40
C ARG A 76 -5.42 6.63 2.07
N LEU A 77 -6.60 6.06 1.81
CA LEU A 77 -7.38 6.40 0.61
C LEU A 77 -7.83 7.86 0.63
N LEU A 78 -8.33 8.35 1.76
CA LEU A 78 -8.70 9.76 1.90
C LEU A 78 -7.49 10.70 1.71
N LEU A 79 -6.36 10.35 2.31
CA LEU A 79 -5.10 11.10 2.15
C LEU A 79 -4.62 11.08 0.70
N LEU A 80 -4.68 9.94 0.02
CA LEU A 80 -4.33 9.83 -1.39
C LEU A 80 -5.22 10.73 -2.25
N VAL A 81 -6.54 10.66 -2.09
CA VAL A 81 -7.49 11.49 -2.83
C VAL A 81 -7.22 12.97 -2.57
N GLY A 82 -7.03 13.35 -1.30
CA GLY A 82 -6.70 14.73 -0.93
C GLY A 82 -5.41 15.24 -1.59
N LEU A 83 -4.35 14.41 -1.61
CA LEU A 83 -3.08 14.77 -2.25
C LEU A 83 -3.18 14.82 -3.78
N VAL A 84 -3.93 13.91 -4.41
CA VAL A 84 -4.19 13.95 -5.85
C VAL A 84 -4.93 15.24 -6.21
N LEU A 85 -5.99 15.60 -5.48
CA LEU A 85 -6.72 16.84 -5.71
C LEU A 85 -5.85 18.09 -5.47
N TRP A 86 -4.97 18.04 -4.47
CA TRP A 86 -3.99 19.10 -4.23
C TRP A 86 -3.04 19.26 -5.44
N PHE A 87 -2.45 18.17 -5.92
CA PHE A 87 -1.51 18.20 -7.05
C PHE A 87 -2.14 18.58 -8.38
N GLN A 88 -3.46 18.46 -8.56
CA GLN A 88 -4.13 18.98 -9.76
C GLN A 88 -3.97 20.50 -9.92
N SER A 89 -3.74 21.23 -8.83
CA SER A 89 -3.45 22.66 -8.89
C SER A 89 -1.97 22.99 -9.17
N GLU A 90 -1.09 21.97 -9.23
CA GLU A 90 0.36 22.14 -9.22
C GLU A 90 1.00 21.57 -10.50
N ALA A 91 1.43 22.45 -11.42
CA ALA A 91 2.01 22.02 -12.71
C ALA A 91 3.35 21.27 -12.58
N SER A 92 4.00 21.32 -11.43
CA SER A 92 5.32 20.70 -11.19
C SER A 92 5.25 19.21 -10.83
N VAL A 93 4.05 18.67 -10.58
CA VAL A 93 3.83 17.30 -10.11
C VAL A 93 2.79 16.62 -10.98
N ASN A 94 3.13 15.48 -11.59
CA ASN A 94 2.14 14.66 -12.27
C ASN A 94 1.39 13.79 -11.25
N GLU A 95 0.12 14.10 -11.05
CA GLU A 95 -0.77 13.47 -10.08
C GLU A 95 -1.02 11.98 -10.38
N VAL A 96 -1.00 11.58 -11.66
CA VAL A 96 -1.18 10.19 -12.09
C VAL A 96 0.07 9.37 -11.76
N ALA A 97 1.26 9.91 -12.04
CA ALA A 97 2.54 9.30 -11.68
C ALA A 97 2.67 9.12 -10.16
N PHE A 98 2.25 10.14 -9.41
CA PHE A 98 2.14 10.09 -7.96
C PHE A 98 1.21 8.97 -7.48
N ALA A 99 -0.02 8.93 -7.97
CA ALA A 99 -1.03 7.96 -7.54
C ALA A 99 -0.59 6.52 -7.84
N LEU A 100 -0.10 6.26 -9.05
CA LEU A 100 0.37 4.92 -9.45
C LEU A 100 1.56 4.45 -8.63
N SER A 101 2.54 5.33 -8.39
CA SER A 101 3.69 5.03 -7.53
C SER A 101 3.26 4.74 -6.10
N PHE A 102 2.41 5.61 -5.51
CA PHE A 102 1.88 5.40 -4.17
C PHE A 102 1.10 4.08 -4.05
N PHE A 103 0.27 3.74 -5.04
CA PHE A 103 -0.48 2.49 -5.05
C PHE A 103 0.42 1.26 -5.07
N ALA A 104 1.54 1.28 -5.81
CA ALA A 104 2.47 0.16 -5.80
C ALA A 104 2.95 -0.17 -4.38
N PHE A 105 3.38 0.85 -3.62
CA PHE A 105 3.79 0.67 -2.22
C PHE A 105 2.61 0.34 -1.29
N PHE A 106 1.43 0.89 -1.57
CA PHE A 106 0.22 0.58 -0.82
C PHE A 106 -0.17 -0.90 -0.91
N PHE A 107 -0.10 -1.51 -2.10
CA PHE A 107 -0.39 -2.94 -2.25
C PHE A 107 0.69 -3.83 -1.63
N VAL A 108 1.97 -3.43 -1.74
CA VAL A 108 3.06 -4.11 -1.02
C VAL A 108 2.80 -4.07 0.48
N PHE A 109 2.44 -2.90 1.02
CA PHE A 109 2.08 -2.74 2.42
C PHE A 109 0.92 -3.66 2.82
N LEU A 110 -0.16 -3.67 2.04
CA LEU A 110 -1.34 -4.49 2.33
C LEU A 110 -0.98 -5.98 2.38
N ALA A 111 -0.13 -6.45 1.46
CA ALA A 111 0.36 -7.83 1.48
C ALA A 111 1.19 -8.15 2.73
N VAL A 112 2.02 -7.21 3.19
CA VAL A 112 2.78 -7.34 4.45
C VAL A 112 1.83 -7.39 5.65
N GLU A 113 0.85 -6.48 5.71
CA GLU A 113 -0.10 -6.36 6.81
C GLU A 113 -0.97 -7.62 6.94
N VAL A 114 -1.49 -8.14 5.81
CA VAL A 114 -2.25 -9.41 5.76
C VAL A 114 -1.40 -10.57 6.29
N ARG A 115 -0.15 -10.70 5.85
CA ARG A 115 0.75 -11.76 6.34
C ARG A 115 1.02 -11.66 7.83
N MET A 116 1.19 -10.44 8.34
CA MET A 116 1.42 -10.19 9.75
C MET A 116 0.23 -10.61 10.63
N ILE A 117 -1.00 -10.43 10.14
CA ILE A 117 -2.23 -10.80 10.86
C ILE A 117 -2.53 -12.30 10.71
N GLN A 118 -2.28 -12.90 9.54
CA GLN A 118 -2.51 -14.33 9.32
C GLN A 118 -1.62 -15.24 10.18
N LYS A 119 -0.36 -14.85 10.42
CA LYS A 119 0.59 -15.63 11.23
C LYS A 119 0.06 -15.96 12.64
N PRO A 120 -0.40 -14.99 13.45
CA PRO A 120 -0.99 -15.27 14.76
C PRO A 120 -2.35 -15.98 14.68
N MET A 121 -3.18 -15.73 13.67
CA MET A 121 -4.48 -16.42 13.51
C MET A 121 -4.35 -17.91 13.18
N ASN A 122 -3.34 -18.29 12.40
CA ASN A 122 -3.06 -19.69 12.08
C ASN A 122 -2.32 -20.41 13.21
N GLY A 123 -1.59 -19.67 14.05
CA GLY A 123 -0.88 -20.22 15.22
C GLY A 123 -1.80 -20.56 16.40
N SER A 124 -3.01 -19.99 16.45
CA SER A 124 -4.03 -20.32 17.46
C SER A 124 -4.87 -21.57 17.12
N GLY A 125 -4.50 -22.33 16.08
CA GLY A 125 -5.31 -23.43 15.55
C GLY A 125 -4.59 -24.76 15.30
N SER A 126 -3.39 -24.98 15.84
CA SER A 126 -2.74 -26.30 15.80
C SER A 126 -2.75 -26.93 17.20
N PRO A 127 -3.61 -27.92 17.48
CA PRO A 127 -3.38 -28.78 18.63
C PRO A 127 -2.07 -29.54 18.36
N ALA A 128 -1.11 -29.36 19.26
CA ALA A 128 -0.09 -30.37 19.49
C ALA A 128 -0.71 -31.51 20.30
#